data_AF-A0A442E4J3-F1
#
_entry.id   AF-A0A442E4J3-F1
#
_cell.length_a   1.000
_cell.length_b   1.000
_cell.length_c   1.000
_cell.angle_alpha   90.00
_cell.angle_beta   90.00
_cell.angle_gamma   90.00
#
_symmetry.space_group_name_H-M   'P 1'
#
loop_
_entity.id
_entity.type
_entity.pdbx_description
1 polymer ?
#
loop_
_entity_poly.entity_id
_entity_poly.type
_entity_poly.pdbx_seq_one_letter_code
_entity_poly.pdbx_strand_id
1 'polypeptide(L)' 'WASRAFGRSMVARNKGSIVNLGSMSGLIINRPQTAPSYMVSKGAVHMMTKALAVEWAKSGVRVNALAPG' A
#
# COMPACT_ATOMS: atom_id res chain seq x y z
N TRP A 1 -4.89 -4.48 -8.31
CA TRP A 1 -5.80 -4.08 -9.40
C TRP A 1 -6.21 -2.61 -9.28
N ALA A 2 -6.80 -2.17 -8.16
CA ALA A 2 -7.25 -0.78 -7.98
C ALA A 2 -6.17 0.28 -8.25
N SER A 3 -4.98 0.17 -7.65
CA SER A 3 -3.90 1.14 -7.86
C SER A 3 -3.49 1.27 -9.33
N ARG A 4 -3.50 0.16 -10.08
CA ARG A 4 -3.20 0.17 -11.52
C ARG A 4 -4.32 0.82 -12.34
N ALA A 5 -5.57 0.58 -11.98
CA ALA A 5 -6.74 1.13 -12.67
C ALA A 5 -6.83 2.66 -12.54
N PHE A 6 -6.62 3.19 -11.34
CA PHE A 6 -6.70 4.63 -11.07
C PHE A 6 -5.36 5.36 -11.27
N GLY A 7 -4.22 4.67 -11.08
CA GLY A 7 -2.89 5.28 -11.13
C GLY A 7 -2.57 5.92 -12.48
N ARG A 8 -2.96 5.30 -13.59
CA ARG A 8 -2.69 5.82 -14.94
C ARG A 8 -3.27 7.23 -15.14
N SER A 9 -4.51 7.46 -14.73
CA SER A 9 -5.12 8.79 -14.86
C SER A 9 -4.56 9.80 -13.86
N MET A 10 -4.21 9.36 -12.64
CA MET A 10 -3.56 10.23 -11.66
C MET A 10 -2.19 10.73 -12.14
N VAL A 11 -1.38 9.83 -12.72
CA VAL A 11 -0.08 10.14 -13.30
C VAL A 11 -0.22 11.11 -14.48
N ALA A 12 -1.15 10.85 -15.41
CA ALA A 12 -1.39 11.74 -16.55
C ALA A 12 -1.80 13.18 -16.14
N ARG A 13 -2.49 13.31 -15.01
CA ARG A 13 -2.95 14.60 -14.46
C ARG A 13 -1.93 15.26 -13.51
N ASN A 14 -0.77 14.64 -13.29
CA ASN A 14 0.24 15.04 -12.30
C ASN A 14 -0.31 15.29 -10.88
N LYS A 15 -1.39 14.59 -10.50
CA LYS A 15 -2.06 14.78 -9.21
C LYS A 15 -2.86 13.54 -8.82
N GLY A 16 -2.59 13.04 -7.62
CA GLY A 16 -3.34 11.91 -7.06
C GLY A 16 -2.97 11.57 -5.62
N SER A 17 -3.85 10.79 -4.99
CA SER A 17 -3.61 10.22 -3.68
C SER A 17 -4.25 8.85 -3.61
N ILE A 18 -3.47 7.84 -3.23
CA ILE A 18 -3.93 6.48 -2.99
C ILE A 18 -3.64 6.13 -1.53
N VAL A 19 -4.65 5.56 -0.86
CA VAL A 19 -4.54 5.08 0.52
C VAL A 19 -4.88 3.59 0.50
N ASN A 20 -3.91 2.75 0.84
CA ASN A 20 -4.09 1.31 0.95
C ASN A 20 -4.38 0.92 2.40
N LEU A 21 -5.16 -0.16 2.58
CA LEU A 21 -5.49 -0.70 3.89
C LEU A 21 -4.49 -1.79 4.26
N GLY A 22 -3.49 -1.42 5.05
CA GLY A 22 -2.49 -2.28 5.66
C GLY A 22 -2.99 -2.93 6.96
N SER A 23 -2.04 -3.29 7.83
CA SER A 23 -2.26 -3.84 9.18
C SER A 23 -0.96 -3.73 9.98
N MET A 24 -1.02 -3.55 11.31
CA MET A 24 0.14 -3.73 12.19
C MET A 24 0.76 -5.14 12.02
N SER A 25 -0.07 -6.16 11.78
CA SER A 25 0.37 -7.54 11.51
C SER A 25 1.17 -7.71 10.20
N GLY A 26 1.23 -6.68 9.37
CA GLY A 26 2.13 -6.65 8.20
C GLY A 26 3.53 -6.15 8.53
N LEU A 27 3.77 -5.71 9.78
CA LEU A 27 5.04 -5.20 10.29
C LEU A 27 5.59 -6.09 11.41
N ILE A 28 4.70 -6.69 12.22
CA ILE A 28 5.04 -7.56 13.34
C ILE A 28 4.21 -8.84 13.34
N ILE A 29 4.64 -9.83 14.12
CA ILE A 29 3.89 -11.07 14.34
C ILE A 29 3.02 -10.91 15.60
N ASN A 30 1.71 -10.88 15.43
CA ASN A 30 0.76 -10.78 16.54
C ASN A 30 0.59 -12.15 17.21
N ARG A 31 1.08 -12.30 18.44
CA ARG A 31 0.86 -13.51 19.26
C ARG A 31 -0.37 -13.33 20.17
N PRO A 32 -1.19 -14.38 20.40
CA PRO A 32 -1.04 -15.77 19.95
C PRO A 32 -1.66 -16.07 18.56
N GLN A 33 -2.11 -15.05 17.82
CA GLN A 33 -2.80 -15.22 16.53
C GLN A 33 -1.88 -15.78 15.43
N THR A 34 -2.12 -17.02 15.04
CA THR A 34 -1.39 -17.70 13.96
C THR A 34 -2.12 -17.54 12.62
N ALA A 35 -1.91 -16.38 11.97
CA ALA A 35 -2.46 -16.10 10.63
C ALA A 35 -1.35 -15.69 9.64
N PRO A 36 -0.44 -16.62 9.26
CA PRO A 36 0.73 -16.31 8.44
C PRO A 36 0.35 -15.75 7.06
N SER A 37 -0.69 -16.29 6.43
CA SER A 37 -1.19 -15.79 5.13
C SER A 37 -1.68 -14.35 5.22
N TYR A 38 -2.37 -13.98 6.30
CA TYR A 38 -2.80 -12.60 6.54
C TYR A 38 -1.60 -11.68 6.74
N MET A 39 -0.64 -12.06 7.58
CA MET A 39 0.58 -11.27 7.84
C MET A 39 1.37 -11.03 6.55
N VAL A 40 1.58 -12.08 5.75
CA VAL A 40 2.22 -11.99 4.43
C VAL A 40 1.44 -11.06 3.50
N SER A 41 0.12 -11.22 3.42
CA SER A 41 -0.72 -10.37 2.56
C SER A 41 -0.62 -8.89 2.94
N LYS A 42 -0.54 -8.58 4.24
CA LYS A 42 -0.43 -7.19 4.74
C LYS A 42 0.98 -6.64 4.60
N GLY A 43 2.02 -7.47 4.76
CA GLY A 43 3.39 -7.12 4.41
C GLY A 43 3.54 -6.78 2.92
N ALA A 44 2.87 -7.55 2.05
CA ALA A 44 2.85 -7.28 0.61
C ALA A 44 2.16 -5.93 0.29
N VAL A 45 1.06 -5.59 0.97
CA VAL A 45 0.41 -4.27 0.83
C VAL A 45 1.38 -3.13 1.20
N HIS A 46 2.14 -3.27 2.28
CA HIS A 46 3.11 -2.26 2.71
C HIS A 46 4.24 -2.08 1.70
N MET A 47 4.80 -3.18 1.20
CA MET A 47 5.87 -3.14 0.20
C MET A 47 5.38 -2.59 -1.14
N MET A 48 4.20 -3.01 -1.60
CA MET A 48 3.58 -2.46 -2.81
C MET A 48 3.35 -0.95 -2.68
N THR A 49 2.89 -0.48 -1.51
CA THR A 49 2.68 0.95 -1.25
C THR A 49 3.98 1.73 -1.41
N LYS A 50 5.08 1.25 -0.81
CA LYS A 50 6.41 1.88 -0.92
C LYS A 50 6.90 1.91 -2.36
N ALA A 51 6.79 0.80 -3.08
CA ALA A 51 7.21 0.70 -4.48
C ALA A 51 6.47 1.72 -5.36
N LEU A 52 5.13 1.77 -5.26
CA LEU A 52 4.31 2.70 -6.03
C LEU A 52 4.53 4.17 -5.63
N ALA A 53 4.77 4.45 -4.34
CA ALA A 53 5.10 5.79 -3.88
C ALA A 53 6.38 6.32 -4.53
N VAL A 54 7.41 5.47 -4.66
CA VAL A 54 8.66 5.82 -5.34
C VAL A 54 8.44 5.95 -6.85
N GLU A 55 7.75 4.99 -7.46
CA GLU A 55 7.49 4.96 -8.90
C GLU A 55 6.76 6.24 -9.38
N TRP A 56 5.76 6.70 -8.62
CA TRP A 56 4.91 7.82 -9.03
C TRP A 56 5.25 9.16 -8.35
N ALA A 57 6.34 9.22 -7.56
CA ALA A 57 6.74 10.42 -6.82
C ALA A 57 6.86 11.66 -7.72
N LYS A 58 7.48 11.51 -8.89
CA LYS A 58 7.70 12.62 -9.85
C LYS A 58 6.41 13.10 -10.53
N SER A 59 5.34 12.31 -10.48
CA SER A 59 4.05 12.61 -11.11
C SER A 59 3.05 13.24 -10.14
N GLY A 60 3.49 13.71 -8.96
CA GLY A 60 2.59 14.34 -7.98
C GLY A 60 1.54 13.38 -7.38
N VAL A 61 1.73 12.07 -7.51
CA VAL A 61 0.85 11.04 -6.93
C VAL A 61 1.46 10.53 -5.64
N ARG A 62 0.72 10.68 -4.54
CA ARG A 62 1.11 10.13 -3.24
C ARG A 62 0.47 8.77 -3.03
N VAL A 63 1.22 7.82 -2.48
CA VAL A 63 0.71 6.50 -2.13
C VAL A 63 1.10 6.19 -0.68
N ASN A 64 0.11 5.97 0.17
CA ASN A 64 0.29 5.69 1.59
C ASN A 64 -0.49 4.44 2.00
N ALA A 65 -0.09 3.82 3.11
CA ALA A 65 -0.84 2.74 3.73
C ALA A 65 -1.20 3.12 5.16
N LEU A 66 -2.46 2.89 5.52
CA LEU A 66 -2.89 2.95 6.92
C LEU A 66 -2.83 1.54 7.49
N ALA A 67 -2.27 1.39 8.68
CA ALA A 67 -2.06 0.09 9.31
C ALA A 67 -2.83 0.02 10.64
N PRO A 68 -4.14 -0.28 10.60
CA PRO A 68 -4.90 -0.54 11.83
C PRO A 68 -4.47 -1.86 12.48
N GLY A 69 -4.78 -2.01 13.76
CA GLY A 69 -4.41 -3.17 14.55
C GLY A 69 -3.32 -2.86 15.56
#